data_AF-A0A7S3N9P5-F1
#
_entry.id   AF-A0A7S3N9P5-F1
#
_cell.length_a   1.000
_cell.length_b   1.000
_cell.length_c   1.000
_cell.angle_alpha   90.00
_cell.angle_beta   90.00
_cell.angle_gamma   90.00
#
_symmetry.space_group_name_H-M   'P 1'
#
loop_
_entity.id
_entity.type
_entity.pdbx_description
1 polymer ?
#
loop_
_entity_poly.entity_id
_entity_poly.type
_entity_poly.pdbx_seq_one_letter_code
_entity_poly.pdbx_strand_id
1 'polypeptide(L)'
;DNNTQDAHVIDVFDFKGRGTFLGMYNTEASIESFAISCFEYALDRNYPLYFTTKNTILKQYDGLFMDIFDRVYEEKYKDKFKLNKLWYEHRLIDDMVAQVIKGRGGFIWACKNYDGDVQSDIVAQGYGSLGLMTSVLLNPHGHVESEAAHGTVTRHYRFYQQGKETSTNSIASIFAWTKGLTYRASKDK
;
A
#
# COMPACT_ATOMS: atom_id res chain seq x y z
N ASP A 1 9.10 39.55 1.75
CA ASP A 1 8.32 39.28 2.96
C ASP A 1 8.52 37.84 3.41
N ASN A 2 9.27 37.68 4.49
CA ASN A 2 9.64 36.40 5.11
C ASN A 2 8.41 35.79 5.78
N ASN A 3 7.73 34.88 5.08
CA ASN A 3 6.63 34.10 5.64
C ASN A 3 7.14 32.72 6.09
N THR A 4 8.18 32.71 6.93
CA THR A 4 8.56 31.51 7.69
C THR A 4 7.58 31.39 8.85
N GLN A 5 6.54 30.58 8.67
CA GLN A 5 5.75 30.09 9.81
C GLN A 5 6.71 29.48 10.83
N ASP A 6 6.66 29.98 12.06
CA ASP A 6 7.50 29.47 13.14
C ASP A 6 7.28 27.97 13.33
N ALA A 7 8.37 27.23 13.54
CA ALA A 7 8.31 25.81 13.79
C ALA A 7 7.45 25.50 15.03
N HIS A 8 6.46 24.62 14.88
CA HIS A 8 5.63 24.19 16.00
C HIS A 8 6.40 23.17 16.86
N VAL A 9 6.71 23.54 18.10
CA VAL A 9 7.42 22.68 19.05
C VAL A 9 6.40 21.86 19.84
N ILE A 10 6.59 20.53 19.89
CA ILE A 10 5.76 19.62 20.69
C ILE A 10 6.66 18.87 21.65
N ASP A 11 6.44 19.05 22.95
CA ASP A 11 7.06 18.22 23.98
C ASP A 11 6.39 16.84 23.95
N VAL A 12 7.13 15.84 23.49
CA VAL A 12 6.62 14.46 23.38
C VAL A 12 6.88 13.67 24.66
N PHE A 13 8.15 13.55 25.07
CA PHE A 13 8.54 12.77 26.24
C PHE A 13 9.96 13.13 26.71
N ASP A 14 10.18 13.14 28.03
CA ASP A 14 11.49 13.36 28.66
C ASP A 14 12.05 12.04 29.22
N PHE A 15 13.07 11.49 28.55
CA PHE A 15 13.67 10.20 28.90
C PHE A 15 14.52 10.29 30.18
N LYS A 16 14.15 9.52 31.21
CA LYS A 16 14.95 9.35 32.44
C LYS A 16 15.98 8.20 32.38
N GLY A 17 16.09 7.54 31.23
CA GLY A 17 16.94 6.38 30.98
C GLY A 17 16.92 6.01 29.50
N ARG A 18 17.46 4.85 29.13
CA ARG A 18 17.52 4.43 27.71
C ARG A 18 16.10 4.24 27.16
N GLY A 19 15.76 4.96 26.09
CA GLY A 19 14.48 4.85 25.41
C GLY A 19 14.61 5.07 23.90
N THR A 20 13.49 4.98 23.20
CA THR A 20 13.40 5.16 21.74
C THR A 20 12.10 5.89 21.38
N PHE A 21 12.10 6.57 20.23
CA PHE A 21 10.96 7.32 19.71
C PHE A 21 10.68 6.90 18.26
N LEU A 22 9.40 6.92 17.88
CA LEU A 22 8.94 6.71 16.52
C LEU A 22 7.96 7.83 16.16
N GLY A 23 8.33 8.63 15.16
CA GLY A 23 7.47 9.67 14.60
C GLY A 23 6.95 9.24 13.23
N MET A 24 5.65 9.43 12.99
CA MET A 24 5.02 9.25 11.69
C MET A 24 4.17 10.46 11.38
N TYR A 25 4.21 10.94 10.13
CA TYR A 25 3.39 12.06 9.68
C TYR A 25 2.85 11.80 8.27
N ASN A 26 1.73 12.43 7.96
CA ASN A 26 1.16 12.51 6.62
C ASN A 26 0.49 13.88 6.49
N THR A 27 0.39 14.40 5.27
CA THR A 27 -0.34 15.63 4.98
C THR A 27 -1.69 15.28 4.38
N GLU A 28 -2.68 16.17 4.50
CA GLU A 28 -3.98 15.94 3.86
C GLU A 28 -3.83 15.71 2.35
N ALA A 29 -2.96 16.47 1.70
CA ALA A 29 -2.67 16.33 0.27
C ALA A 29 -2.10 14.94 -0.09
N SER A 30 -1.23 14.37 0.75
CA SER A 30 -0.70 13.02 0.50
C SER A 30 -1.76 11.94 0.72
N ILE A 31 -2.63 12.12 1.72
CA ILE A 31 -3.75 11.21 2.00
C ILE A 31 -4.78 11.26 0.87
N GLU A 32 -5.15 12.45 0.39
CA GLU A 32 -6.09 12.61 -0.72
C GLU A 32 -5.53 12.00 -2.01
N SER A 33 -4.25 12.22 -2.29
CA SER A 33 -3.55 11.61 -3.42
C SER A 33 -3.57 10.09 -3.34
N PHE A 34 -3.34 9.52 -2.15
CA PHE A 34 -3.41 8.09 -1.92
C PHE A 34 -4.83 7.55 -2.13
N ALA A 35 -5.85 8.21 -1.59
CA ALA A 35 -7.25 7.82 -1.78
C ALA A 35 -7.66 7.79 -3.26
N ILE A 36 -7.33 8.86 -4.00
CA ILE A 36 -7.57 8.97 -5.45
C ILE A 36 -6.91 7.79 -6.18
N SER A 37 -5.63 7.52 -5.92
CA SER A 37 -4.91 6.40 -6.54
C SER A 37 -5.58 5.05 -6.26
N CYS A 38 -6.03 4.81 -5.02
CA CYS A 38 -6.72 3.56 -4.69
C CYS A 38 -8.07 3.44 -5.41
N PHE A 39 -8.87 4.51 -5.48
CA PHE A 39 -10.16 4.48 -6.16
C PHE A 39 -10.05 4.31 -7.67
N GLU A 40 -9.13 5.02 -8.33
CA GLU A 40 -8.87 4.84 -9.76
C GLU A 40 -8.36 3.42 -10.04
N TYR A 41 -7.46 2.90 -9.21
CA TYR A 41 -6.96 1.54 -9.35
C TYR A 41 -8.07 0.49 -9.14
N ALA A 42 -8.97 0.69 -8.18
CA ALA A 42 -10.12 -0.19 -7.98
C ALA A 42 -11.06 -0.21 -9.19
N LEU A 43 -11.29 0.94 -9.83
CA LEU A 43 -12.07 1.03 -11.07
C LEU A 43 -11.38 0.33 -12.24
N ASP A 44 -10.07 0.57 -12.44
CA ASP A 44 -9.29 -0.09 -13.51
C ASP A 44 -9.27 -1.61 -13.36
N ARG A 45 -9.10 -2.10 -12.13
CA ARG A 45 -9.09 -3.54 -11.82
C ARG A 45 -10.50 -4.13 -11.72
N ASN A 46 -11.53 -3.29 -11.74
CA ASN A 46 -12.94 -3.65 -11.55
C ASN A 46 -13.18 -4.47 -10.25
N TYR A 47 -12.67 -3.96 -9.13
CA TYR A 47 -12.79 -4.59 -7.81
C TYR A 47 -13.33 -3.60 -6.77
N PRO A 48 -14.09 -4.08 -5.76
CA PRO A 48 -14.47 -3.24 -4.63
C PRO A 48 -13.24 -2.84 -3.82
N LEU A 49 -13.33 -1.73 -3.10
CA LEU A 49 -12.23 -1.16 -2.30
C LEU A 49 -12.55 -1.20 -0.81
N TYR A 50 -11.62 -1.74 -0.03
CA TYR A 50 -11.65 -1.66 1.43
C TYR A 50 -10.49 -0.80 1.91
N PHE A 51 -10.80 0.29 2.61
CA PHE A 51 -9.79 1.05 3.34
C PHE A 51 -9.79 0.61 4.80
N THR A 52 -8.61 0.35 5.36
CA THR A 52 -8.52 -0.13 6.74
C THR A 52 -7.73 0.77 7.65
N THR A 53 -8.21 0.89 8.89
CA THR A 53 -7.52 1.61 9.95
C THR A 53 -7.56 0.84 11.27
N LYS A 54 -6.87 1.39 12.27
CA LYS A 54 -7.01 1.03 13.68
C LYS A 54 -7.42 2.28 14.46
N ASN A 55 -8.45 2.97 13.98
CA ASN A 55 -8.94 4.24 14.55
C ASN A 55 -9.41 4.13 16.01
N THR A 56 -9.66 2.93 16.52
CA THR A 56 -9.90 2.70 17.96
C THR A 56 -8.67 3.03 18.82
N ILE A 57 -7.46 2.90 18.26
CA ILE A 57 -6.17 3.19 18.89
C ILE A 57 -5.62 4.54 18.41
N LEU A 58 -5.59 4.79 17.10
CA LEU A 58 -5.02 5.99 16.49
C LEU A 58 -6.10 7.00 16.09
N LYS A 59 -6.96 7.41 17.03
CA LYS A 59 -8.19 8.17 16.76
C LYS A 59 -8.00 9.38 15.83
N GLN A 60 -7.04 10.26 16.14
CA GLN A 60 -6.82 11.48 15.35
C GLN A 60 -6.17 11.17 14.01
N TYR A 61 -5.10 10.38 14.03
CA TYR A 61 -4.31 10.08 12.83
C TYR A 61 -5.14 9.28 11.81
N ASP A 62 -5.77 8.19 12.25
CA ASP A 62 -6.61 7.37 11.38
C ASP A 62 -7.96 8.04 11.07
N GLY A 63 -8.46 8.90 11.97
CA GLY A 63 -9.66 9.70 11.72
C GLY A 63 -9.49 10.61 10.51
N LEU A 64 -8.36 11.32 10.41
CA LEU A 64 -8.09 12.18 9.25
C LEU A 64 -8.04 11.39 7.93
N PHE A 65 -7.46 10.18 7.95
CA PHE A 65 -7.50 9.32 6.77
C PHE A 65 -8.93 8.93 6.39
N MET A 66 -9.76 8.52 7.36
CA MET A 66 -11.15 8.16 7.10
C MET A 66 -11.93 9.33 6.53
N ASP A 67 -11.85 10.50 7.16
CA ASP A 67 -12.56 11.70 6.73
C ASP A 67 -12.20 12.07 5.27
N ILE A 68 -10.91 11.97 4.91
CA ILE A 68 -10.45 12.27 3.55
C ILE A 68 -10.89 11.19 2.56
N PHE A 69 -10.78 9.91 2.88
CA PHE A 69 -11.23 8.82 1.99
C PHE A 69 -12.73 8.92 1.72
N ASP A 70 -13.53 9.16 2.76
CA ASP A 70 -14.98 9.27 2.66
C ASP A 70 -15.38 10.51 1.85
N ARG A 71 -14.74 11.66 2.11
CA ARG A 71 -14.95 12.89 1.32
C ARG A 71 -14.62 12.68 -0.15
N VAL A 72 -13.45 12.12 -0.46
CA VAL A 72 -13.03 11.84 -1.84
C VAL A 72 -13.99 10.88 -2.54
N TYR A 73 -14.43 9.83 -1.83
CA TYR A 73 -15.38 8.88 -2.38
C TYR A 73 -16.71 9.54 -2.74
N GLU A 74 -17.30 10.26 -1.78
CA GLU A 74 -18.60 10.92 -1.94
C GLU A 74 -18.57 12.00 -3.03
N GLU A 75 -17.51 12.81 -3.10
CA GLU A 75 -17.40 13.90 -4.06
C GLU A 75 -17.08 13.44 -5.49
N LYS A 76 -16.25 12.39 -5.66
CA LYS A 76 -15.63 12.07 -6.96
C LYS A 76 -15.90 10.66 -7.49
N TYR A 77 -16.23 9.69 -6.64
CA TYR A 77 -16.20 8.26 -7.01
C TYR A 77 -17.50 7.50 -6.81
N LYS A 78 -18.40 7.95 -5.94
CA LYS A 78 -19.64 7.25 -5.60
C LYS A 78 -20.45 6.85 -6.83
N ASP A 79 -20.69 7.78 -7.75
CA ASP A 79 -21.45 7.50 -8.97
C ASP A 79 -20.71 6.55 -9.92
N LYS A 80 -19.38 6.69 -10.04
CA LYS A 80 -18.54 5.80 -10.85
C LYS A 80 -18.56 4.37 -10.31
N PHE A 81 -18.44 4.21 -9.00
CA PHE A 81 -18.49 2.90 -8.33
C PHE A 81 -19.87 2.27 -8.49
N LYS A 82 -20.95 3.03 -8.26
CA LYS A 82 -22.32 2.57 -8.45
C LYS A 82 -22.59 2.11 -9.88
N LEU A 83 -22.12 2.85 -10.89
CA LEU A 83 -22.26 2.48 -12.29
C LEU A 83 -21.59 1.14 -12.62
N ASN A 84 -20.43 0.88 -12.01
CA ASN A 84 -19.66 -0.36 -12.18
C ASN A 84 -20.07 -1.49 -11.21
N LYS A 85 -21.11 -1.28 -10.40
CA LYS A 85 -21.55 -2.23 -9.34
C LYS A 85 -20.45 -2.55 -8.33
N LEU A 86 -19.59 -1.59 -8.05
CA LEU A 86 -18.54 -1.64 -7.04
C LEU A 86 -18.96 -0.86 -5.80
N TRP A 87 -18.27 -1.10 -4.69
CA TRP A 87 -18.45 -0.37 -3.44
C TRP A 87 -17.12 -0.02 -2.80
N TYR A 88 -17.18 0.99 -1.94
CA TYR A 88 -16.12 1.38 -1.02
C TYR A 88 -16.62 1.15 0.40
N GLU A 89 -15.77 0.59 1.25
CA GLU A 89 -16.08 0.40 2.66
C GLU A 89 -14.83 0.63 3.53
N HIS A 90 -15.01 1.36 4.63
CA HIS A 90 -14.02 1.41 5.70
C HIS A 90 -14.21 0.22 6.66
N ARG A 91 -13.10 -0.42 7.06
CA ARG A 91 -13.09 -1.49 8.08
C ARG A 91 -11.95 -1.33 9.08
N LEU A 92 -12.11 -1.93 10.26
CA LEU A 92 -10.97 -2.14 11.13
C LEU A 92 -10.04 -3.19 10.54
N ILE A 93 -8.73 -2.95 10.66
CA ILE A 93 -7.71 -3.82 10.03
C ILE A 93 -7.74 -5.27 10.54
N ASP A 94 -8.11 -5.51 11.79
CA ASP A 94 -8.28 -6.85 12.36
C ASP A 94 -9.39 -7.65 11.69
N ASP A 95 -10.53 -7.02 11.42
CA ASP A 95 -11.63 -7.65 10.68
C ASP A 95 -11.20 -7.96 9.23
N MET A 96 -10.45 -7.04 8.62
CA MET A 96 -9.98 -7.22 7.26
C MET A 96 -8.95 -8.35 7.14
N VAL A 97 -8.01 -8.45 8.09
CA VAL A 97 -7.06 -9.58 8.15
C VAL A 97 -7.81 -10.91 8.24
N ALA A 98 -8.84 -10.99 9.08
CA ALA A 98 -9.67 -12.20 9.18
C ALA A 98 -10.40 -12.51 7.86
N GLN A 99 -10.90 -11.50 7.15
CA GLN A 99 -11.52 -11.65 5.84
C GLN A 99 -10.53 -12.11 4.77
N VAL A 100 -9.30 -11.58 4.76
CA VAL A 100 -8.26 -11.94 3.79
C VAL A 100 -7.85 -13.39 3.96
N ILE A 101 -7.66 -13.85 5.19
CA ILE A 101 -7.29 -15.25 5.48
C ILE A 101 -8.39 -16.24 5.08
N LYS A 102 -9.66 -15.87 5.30
CA LYS A 102 -10.82 -16.76 4.99
C LYS A 102 -11.30 -16.64 3.54
N GLY A 103 -10.98 -15.53 2.89
CA GLY A 103 -11.53 -15.15 1.59
C GLY A 103 -10.71 -15.67 0.42
N ARG A 104 -11.31 -15.57 -0.78
CA ARG A 104 -10.63 -15.87 -2.06
C ARG A 104 -9.99 -14.63 -2.71
N GLY A 105 -9.88 -13.53 -1.95
CA GLY A 105 -9.50 -12.22 -2.50
C GLY A 105 -10.64 -11.59 -3.34
N GLY A 106 -10.27 -10.87 -4.40
CA GLY A 106 -11.23 -10.20 -5.29
C GLY A 106 -11.64 -8.80 -4.85
N PHE A 107 -10.72 -8.07 -4.22
CA PHE A 107 -10.91 -6.70 -3.75
C PHE A 107 -9.57 -5.96 -3.75
N ILE A 108 -9.61 -4.64 -3.76
CA ILE A 108 -8.48 -3.79 -3.42
C ILE A 108 -8.49 -3.55 -1.91
N TRP A 109 -7.35 -3.76 -1.27
CA TRP A 109 -7.15 -3.46 0.14
C TRP A 109 -6.19 -2.28 0.28
N ALA A 110 -6.73 -1.12 0.60
CA ALA A 110 -5.97 0.09 0.84
C ALA A 110 -5.45 0.11 2.30
N CYS A 111 -4.13 0.02 2.44
CA CYS A 111 -3.43 0.04 3.71
C CYS A 111 -2.50 1.25 3.80
N LYS A 112 -2.32 1.80 4.99
CA LYS A 112 -1.22 2.75 5.28
C LYS A 112 0.12 2.02 5.13
N ASN A 113 1.19 2.78 4.90
CA ASN A 113 2.50 2.23 4.50
C ASN A 113 2.97 1.00 5.31
N TYR A 114 3.08 1.13 6.63
CA TYR A 114 3.56 0.02 7.49
C TYR A 114 2.63 -1.20 7.47
N ASP A 115 1.33 -0.96 7.55
CA ASP A 115 0.33 -2.04 7.51
C ASP A 115 0.36 -2.74 6.14
N GLY A 116 0.46 -1.98 5.06
CA GLY A 116 0.50 -2.48 3.69
C GLY A 116 1.70 -3.39 3.46
N ASP A 117 2.90 -2.92 3.83
CA ASP A 117 4.17 -3.64 3.69
C ASP A 117 4.13 -5.00 4.41
N VAL A 118 3.75 -4.98 5.70
CA VAL A 118 3.66 -6.21 6.51
C VAL A 118 2.60 -7.18 5.96
N GLN A 119 1.42 -6.67 5.59
CA GLN A 119 0.34 -7.54 5.11
C GLN A 119 0.62 -8.09 3.70
N SER A 120 1.21 -7.31 2.80
CA SER A 120 1.59 -7.80 1.48
C SER A 120 2.61 -8.93 1.56
N ASP A 121 3.58 -8.83 2.47
CA ASP A 121 4.57 -9.88 2.70
C ASP A 121 3.93 -11.18 3.20
N ILE A 122 2.98 -11.07 4.14
CA ILE A 122 2.23 -12.22 4.66
C ILE A 122 1.43 -12.89 3.54
N VAL A 123 0.71 -12.10 2.73
CA VAL A 123 -0.08 -12.65 1.62
C VAL A 123 0.85 -13.34 0.62
N ALA A 124 1.91 -12.69 0.16
CA ALA A 124 2.83 -13.26 -0.81
C ALA A 124 3.52 -14.54 -0.29
N GLN A 125 3.91 -14.56 0.99
CA GLN A 125 4.46 -15.76 1.62
C GLN A 125 3.42 -16.87 1.77
N GLY A 126 2.15 -16.54 2.02
CA GLY A 126 1.04 -17.49 2.04
C GLY A 126 0.81 -18.18 0.69
N TYR A 127 1.13 -17.50 -0.41
CA TYR A 127 1.13 -18.06 -1.77
C TYR A 127 2.47 -18.69 -2.20
N GLY A 128 3.44 -18.79 -1.29
CA GLY A 128 4.68 -19.56 -1.45
C GLY A 128 5.95 -18.74 -1.31
N SER A 129 6.00 -17.53 -1.88
CA SER A 129 7.14 -16.62 -1.70
C SER A 129 6.83 -15.19 -2.16
N LEU A 130 7.57 -14.22 -1.62
CA LEU A 130 7.57 -12.82 -2.08
C LEU A 130 7.74 -12.70 -3.61
N GLY A 131 8.59 -13.53 -4.22
CA GLY A 131 8.87 -13.50 -5.67
C GLY A 131 7.70 -13.88 -6.57
N LEU A 132 6.57 -14.29 -6.01
CA LEU A 132 5.35 -14.66 -6.74
C LEU A 132 4.31 -13.53 -6.79
N MET A 133 4.55 -12.41 -6.11
CA MET A 133 3.68 -11.24 -6.22
C MET A 133 4.17 -10.29 -7.33
N THR A 134 3.23 -9.57 -7.92
CA THR A 134 3.56 -8.42 -8.78
C THR A 134 3.57 -7.17 -7.91
N SER A 135 4.67 -6.41 -7.93
CA SER A 135 4.72 -5.08 -7.30
C SER A 135 4.65 -3.99 -8.36
N VAL A 136 3.71 -3.08 -8.16
CA VAL A 136 3.43 -1.95 -9.05
C VAL A 136 3.13 -0.74 -8.17
N LEU A 137 3.91 0.33 -8.33
CA LEU A 137 3.67 1.61 -7.71
C LEU A 137 3.03 2.54 -8.73
N LEU A 138 1.87 3.08 -8.40
CA LEU A 138 1.13 4.02 -9.22
C LEU A 138 1.07 5.36 -8.50
N ASN A 139 1.37 6.44 -9.21
CA ASN A 139 1.11 7.78 -8.70
C ASN A 139 -0.22 8.34 -9.28
N PRO A 140 -0.79 9.41 -8.68
CA PRO A 140 -2.03 10.02 -9.17
C PRO A 140 -1.94 10.60 -10.59
N HIS A 141 -0.74 10.84 -11.10
CA HIS A 141 -0.49 11.37 -12.44
C HIS A 141 -0.41 10.27 -13.52
N GLY A 142 -0.59 9.00 -13.14
CA GLY A 142 -0.48 7.88 -14.06
C GLY A 142 0.96 7.57 -14.47
N HIS A 143 1.94 7.85 -13.62
CA HIS A 143 3.24 7.19 -13.71
C HIS A 143 3.18 5.87 -12.98
N VAL A 144 3.86 4.87 -13.55
CA VAL A 144 3.94 3.53 -13.00
C VAL A 144 5.40 3.12 -12.87
N GLU A 145 5.74 2.60 -11.71
CA GLU A 145 6.94 1.80 -11.49
C GLU A 145 6.51 0.34 -11.29
N SER A 146 7.15 -0.59 -11.99
CA SER A 146 6.97 -2.01 -11.74
C SER A 146 8.30 -2.62 -11.33
N GLU A 147 8.31 -3.17 -10.13
CA GLU A 147 9.52 -3.68 -9.51
C GLU A 147 9.42 -5.19 -9.30
N ALA A 148 10.59 -5.84 -9.25
CA ALA A 148 10.66 -7.24 -8.89
C ALA A 148 10.51 -7.36 -7.37
N ALA A 149 9.36 -7.86 -6.92
CA ALA A 149 9.12 -8.11 -5.50
C ALA A 149 10.07 -9.21 -4.98
N HIS A 150 11.11 -8.85 -4.24
CA HIS A 150 11.99 -9.82 -3.60
C HIS A 150 12.72 -9.24 -2.38
N GLY A 151 13.00 -10.10 -1.40
CA GLY A 151 13.99 -9.81 -0.36
C GLY A 151 15.42 -9.82 -0.90
N THR A 152 16.39 -9.38 -0.10
CA THR A 152 17.81 -9.41 -0.49
C THR A 152 18.31 -10.86 -0.64
N VAL A 153 18.90 -11.19 -1.78
CA VAL A 153 19.38 -12.55 -2.16
C VAL A 153 20.66 -12.96 -1.41
N THR A 154 21.07 -12.22 -0.38
CA THR A 154 22.31 -12.43 0.38
C THR A 154 22.43 -13.86 0.92
N ARG A 155 21.34 -14.44 1.43
CA ARG A 155 21.35 -15.84 1.92
C ARG A 155 21.69 -16.83 0.81
N HIS A 156 21.12 -16.66 -0.37
CA HIS A 156 21.38 -17.54 -1.51
C HIS A 156 22.80 -17.33 -2.03
N TYR A 157 23.31 -16.10 -2.05
CA TYR A 157 24.70 -15.82 -2.39
C TYR A 157 25.67 -16.54 -1.45
N ARG A 158 25.39 -16.56 -0.13
CA ARG A 158 26.20 -17.32 0.83
C ARG A 158 26.13 -18.83 0.63
N PHE A 159 24.98 -19.37 0.22
CA PHE A 159 24.85 -20.80 -0.12
C PHE A 159 25.61 -21.15 -1.39
N TYR A 160 25.55 -20.31 -2.43
CA TYR A 160 26.37 -20.46 -3.63
C TYR A 160 27.88 -20.50 -3.31
N GLN A 161 28.37 -19.59 -2.46
CA GLN A 161 29.77 -19.58 -2.01
C GLN A 161 30.18 -20.88 -1.31
N GLN A 162 29.24 -21.61 -0.71
CA GLN A 162 29.46 -22.89 -0.03
C GLN A 162 29.26 -24.11 -0.96
N GLY A 163 28.98 -23.90 -2.26
CA GLY A 163 28.63 -24.97 -3.20
C GLY A 163 27.29 -25.64 -2.91
N LYS A 164 26.42 -25.00 -2.12
CA LYS A 164 25.08 -25.50 -1.79
C LYS A 164 24.08 -25.08 -2.87
N GLU A 165 23.01 -25.87 -2.99
CA GLU A 165 21.89 -25.51 -3.85
C GLU A 165 21.25 -24.17 -3.44
N THR A 166 20.78 -23.44 -4.46
CA THR A 166 20.08 -22.17 -4.29
C THR A 166 18.77 -22.21 -5.05
N SER A 167 17.76 -21.48 -4.57
CA SER A 167 16.43 -21.41 -5.20
C SER A 167 16.16 -20.04 -5.85
N THR A 168 17.22 -19.30 -6.18
CA THR A 168 17.10 -18.01 -6.89
C THR A 168 16.44 -18.22 -8.25
N ASN A 169 15.39 -17.47 -8.54
CA ASN A 169 14.68 -17.53 -9.82
C ASN A 169 14.31 -16.11 -10.30
N SER A 170 14.11 -15.96 -11.61
CA SER A 170 13.85 -14.66 -12.25
C SER A 170 12.36 -14.35 -12.45
N ILE A 171 11.45 -15.08 -11.79
CA ILE A 171 9.99 -14.92 -12.00
C ILE A 171 9.56 -13.48 -11.69
N ALA A 172 9.95 -12.94 -10.54
CA ALA A 172 9.63 -11.57 -10.16
C ALA A 172 10.11 -10.55 -11.21
N SER A 173 11.32 -10.73 -11.76
CA SER A 173 11.87 -9.85 -12.81
C SER A 173 11.10 -9.96 -14.13
N ILE A 174 10.71 -11.17 -14.54
CA ILE A 174 9.90 -11.39 -15.75
C ILE A 174 8.56 -10.66 -15.61
N PHE A 175 7.89 -10.80 -14.45
CA PHE A 175 6.62 -10.15 -14.20
C PHE A 175 6.74 -8.63 -14.10
N ALA A 176 7.79 -8.10 -13.48
CA ALA A 176 8.06 -6.66 -13.43
C ALA A 176 8.19 -6.05 -14.84
N TRP A 177 9.01 -6.66 -15.71
CA TRP A 177 9.15 -6.25 -17.10
C TRP A 177 7.84 -6.36 -17.88
N THR A 178 7.12 -7.49 -17.71
CA THR A 178 5.85 -7.71 -18.40
C THR A 178 4.83 -6.62 -18.04
N LYS A 179 4.74 -6.24 -16.76
CA LYS A 179 3.85 -5.18 -16.29
C LYS A 179 4.25 -3.81 -16.81
N GLY A 180 5.54 -3.46 -16.75
CA GLY A 180 6.05 -2.20 -17.31
C GLY A 180 5.79 -2.07 -18.81
N LEU A 181 6.05 -3.12 -19.59
CA LEU A 181 5.81 -3.14 -21.04
C LEU A 181 4.32 -3.08 -21.37
N THR A 182 3.48 -3.82 -20.65
CA THR A 182 2.01 -3.75 -20.81
C THR A 182 1.50 -2.35 -20.54
N TYR A 183 2.00 -1.70 -19.49
CA TYR A 183 1.63 -0.32 -19.17
C TYR A 183 2.06 0.64 -20.28
N ARG A 184 3.31 0.56 -20.75
CA ARG A 184 3.80 1.40 -21.85
C ARG A 184 2.94 1.24 -23.11
N ALA A 185 2.62 0.01 -23.49
CA ALA A 185 1.79 -0.28 -24.65
C ALA A 185 0.37 0.34 -24.55
N SER A 186 -0.17 0.52 -23.34
CA SER A 186 -1.45 1.19 -23.15
C SER A 186 -1.41 2.71 -23.41
N LYS A 187 -0.21 3.31 -23.36
CA LYS A 187 0.04 4.74 -23.63
C LYS A 187 0.42 5.04 -25.07
N ASP A 188 0.79 4.03 -25.85
CA ASP A 188 1.13 4.17 -27.27
C ASP A 188 -0.12 4.18 -28.19
N LYS A 189 -1.30 4.45 -27.62
CA LYS A 189 -2.59 4.54 -28.31
C LYS A 189 -3.02 5.98 -28.58
#